data_AF-A0A820SA54-F1
#
_entry.id   AF-A0A820SA54-F1
#
_cell.length_a   1.000
_cell.length_b   1.000
_cell.length_c   1.000
_cell.angle_alpha   90.00
_cell.angle_beta   90.00
_cell.angle_gamma   90.00
#
_symmetry.space_group_name_H-M   'P 1'
#
loop_
_entity.id
_entity.type
_entity.pdbx_description
1 polymer ?
#
loop_
_entity_poly.entity_id
_entity_poly.type
_entity_poly.pdbx_seq_one_letter_code
_entity_poly.pdbx_strand_id
1 'polypeptide(L)'
;ILPALPHGDTLHHQPSAPDVHGCVIHSFIHPKCRSSKRSLLEYCCIGIPMHIGENTILSNITLVTYSDFNQNILHLPSNLIMQTIPLNDELFATFAFDFHDNMKITYNTNDKILYFGQTLSTIAKKIHRHIDDLFDDENNKSLWTLKIFPVTKNPNESFEKTLKLILLNDFIMFEKQYVSIQEILKQRDISLTIQYRSNLINCT
;
A
#
# COMPACT_ATOMS: atom_id res chain seq x y z
N ILE A 1 4.75 16.01 -24.09
CA ILE A 1 5.59 15.30 -25.07
C ILE A 1 6.84 14.85 -24.31
N LEU A 2 6.91 13.59 -23.90
CA LEU A 2 8.06 13.04 -23.18
C LEU A 2 9.21 12.73 -24.17
N PRO A 3 10.48 12.77 -23.74
CA PRO A 3 11.62 12.64 -24.65
C PRO A 3 11.77 11.19 -25.12
N ALA A 4 12.10 11.04 -26.41
CA ALA A 4 12.42 9.75 -27.01
C ALA A 4 13.71 9.18 -26.42
N LEU A 5 13.72 7.87 -26.14
CA LEU A 5 14.89 7.13 -25.68
C LEU A 5 15.92 6.97 -26.82
N PRO A 6 17.23 7.01 -26.53
CA PRO A 6 18.27 6.98 -27.54
C PRO A 6 18.41 5.57 -28.17
N HIS A 7 18.56 5.55 -29.49
CA HIS A 7 18.94 4.35 -30.25
C HIS A 7 20.45 4.09 -30.08
N GLY A 8 20.79 2.92 -29.53
CA GLY A 8 22.17 2.46 -29.40
C GLY A 8 22.27 0.99 -28.98
N ASP A 9 22.64 0.16 -29.95
CA ASP A 9 23.32 -1.14 -29.91
C ASP A 9 22.74 -2.34 -29.12
N THR A 10 22.27 -3.30 -29.93
CA THR A 10 21.77 -4.64 -29.60
C THR A 10 22.85 -5.57 -29.04
N LEU A 11 22.87 -5.72 -27.71
CA LEU A 11 22.95 -7.04 -27.09
C LEU A 11 21.53 -7.43 -26.70
N HIS A 12 21.00 -8.49 -27.31
CA HIS A 12 19.66 -9.02 -27.06
C HIS A 12 19.53 -9.59 -25.63
N HIS A 13 19.58 -8.74 -24.61
CA HIS A 13 18.80 -8.98 -23.42
C HIS A 13 17.40 -8.46 -23.71
N GLN A 14 16.55 -9.32 -24.27
CA GLN A 14 15.11 -9.09 -24.11
C GLN A 14 14.88 -8.85 -22.61
N PRO A 15 14.24 -7.75 -22.20
CA PRO A 15 13.83 -7.62 -20.81
C PRO A 15 12.95 -8.84 -20.52
N SER A 16 13.45 -9.73 -19.66
CA SER A 16 12.72 -10.92 -19.25
C SER A 16 11.37 -10.47 -18.70
N ALA A 17 10.26 -11.04 -19.19
CA ALA A 17 8.94 -10.77 -18.65
C ALA A 17 8.94 -10.90 -17.11
N PRO A 18 8.10 -10.12 -16.39
CA PRO A 18 7.97 -10.30 -14.95
C PRO A 18 7.55 -11.74 -14.65
N ASP A 19 8.27 -12.39 -13.75
CA ASP A 19 8.01 -13.77 -13.32
C ASP A 19 6.99 -13.72 -12.17
N VAL A 20 5.79 -13.29 -12.53
CA VAL A 20 4.64 -13.09 -11.65
C VAL A 20 3.72 -14.28 -11.84
N HIS A 21 3.82 -15.25 -10.95
CA HIS A 21 2.89 -16.36 -10.89
C HIS A 21 1.65 -15.87 -10.14
N GLY A 22 0.55 -15.54 -10.79
CA GLY A 22 -0.61 -14.97 -10.11
C GLY A 22 -1.63 -14.38 -11.08
N CYS A 23 -2.65 -13.72 -10.55
CA CYS A 23 -3.60 -12.99 -11.37
C CYS A 23 -3.14 -11.53 -11.48
N VAL A 24 -2.91 -11.07 -12.72
CA VAL A 24 -2.57 -9.68 -13.00
C VAL A 24 -3.63 -9.09 -13.90
N ILE A 25 -4.29 -8.01 -13.46
CA ILE A 25 -5.40 -7.37 -14.16
C ILE A 25 -5.05 -5.89 -14.36
N HIS A 26 -5.04 -5.42 -15.61
CA HIS A 26 -4.84 -4.01 -15.97
C HIS A 26 -3.71 -3.30 -15.20
N SER A 27 -2.51 -3.91 -15.19
CA SER A 27 -1.38 -3.43 -14.40
C SER A 27 -0.09 -3.35 -15.21
N PHE A 28 0.74 -2.35 -14.91
CA PHE A 28 2.12 -2.24 -15.37
C PHE A 28 3.07 -2.71 -14.28
N ILE A 29 3.86 -3.74 -14.57
CA ILE A 29 4.73 -4.39 -13.59
C ILE A 29 6.16 -4.40 -14.10
N HIS A 30 7.08 -3.95 -13.27
CA HIS A 30 8.50 -3.93 -13.59
C HIS A 30 8.99 -5.36 -13.95
N PRO A 31 9.80 -5.56 -15.01
CA PRO A 31 10.19 -6.89 -15.50
C PRO A 31 10.98 -7.76 -14.48
N LYS A 32 11.61 -7.11 -13.50
CA LYS A 32 12.30 -7.80 -12.39
C LYS A 32 11.40 -8.13 -11.19
N CYS A 33 10.10 -7.86 -11.27
CA CYS A 33 9.17 -8.28 -10.22
C CYS A 33 8.99 -9.80 -10.21
N ARG A 34 8.80 -10.36 -9.02
CA ARG A 34 8.55 -11.78 -8.78
C ARG A 34 7.35 -11.94 -7.86
N SER A 35 6.47 -12.91 -8.14
CA SER A 35 5.37 -13.27 -7.22
C SER A 35 5.16 -14.77 -7.16
N SER A 36 4.62 -15.24 -6.03
CA SER A 36 4.15 -16.63 -5.90
C SER A 36 2.73 -16.81 -6.44
N LYS A 37 2.37 -18.04 -6.82
CA LYS A 37 1.13 -18.51 -7.50
C LYS A 37 -0.23 -18.06 -6.91
N ARG A 38 -0.27 -17.35 -5.79
CA ARG A 38 -1.50 -16.97 -5.07
C ARG A 38 -1.64 -15.46 -4.84
N SER A 39 -0.97 -14.65 -5.64
CA SER A 39 -1.07 -13.19 -5.55
C SER A 39 -1.99 -12.62 -6.63
N LEU A 40 -2.75 -11.58 -6.27
CA LEU A 40 -3.61 -10.79 -7.15
C LEU A 40 -3.06 -9.37 -7.21
N LEU A 41 -2.76 -8.90 -8.42
CA LEU A 41 -2.39 -7.51 -8.68
C LEU A 41 -3.42 -6.93 -9.64
N GLU A 42 -4.13 -5.90 -9.22
CA GLU A 42 -5.10 -5.21 -10.09
C GLU A 42 -4.90 -3.70 -10.07
N TYR A 43 -4.95 -3.09 -11.26
CA TYR A 43 -4.80 -1.64 -11.43
C TYR A 43 -3.52 -1.09 -10.78
N CYS A 44 -2.42 -1.85 -10.85
CA CYS A 44 -1.14 -1.46 -10.30
C CYS A 44 -0.23 -0.81 -11.36
N CYS A 45 0.56 0.18 -10.95
CA CYS A 45 1.69 0.71 -11.69
C CYS A 45 2.95 0.58 -10.81
N ILE A 46 3.69 -0.51 -10.99
CA ILE A 46 4.89 -0.85 -10.23
C ILE A 46 6.11 -0.69 -11.15
N GLY A 47 6.82 0.42 -11.00
CA GLY A 47 7.99 0.80 -11.80
C GLY A 47 9.34 0.36 -11.23
N ILE A 48 9.36 -0.34 -10.09
CA ILE A 48 10.60 -0.79 -9.42
C ILE A 48 10.63 -2.31 -9.23
N PRO A 49 11.83 -2.95 -9.17
CA PRO A 49 11.96 -4.36 -8.83
C PRO A 49 11.35 -4.70 -7.46
N MET A 50 10.51 -5.74 -7.41
CA MET A 50 9.84 -6.16 -6.18
C MET A 50 9.65 -7.68 -6.09
N HIS A 51 9.88 -8.26 -4.92
CA HIS A 51 9.46 -9.62 -4.59
C HIS A 51 8.17 -9.57 -3.76
N ILE A 52 7.12 -10.17 -4.30
CA ILE A 52 5.79 -10.16 -3.71
C ILE A 52 5.57 -11.48 -2.98
N GLY A 53 5.36 -11.40 -1.67
CA GLY A 53 5.06 -12.55 -0.82
C GLY A 53 3.79 -13.29 -1.23
N GLU A 54 3.63 -14.51 -0.72
CA GLU A 54 2.49 -15.34 -1.06
C GLU A 54 1.18 -14.80 -0.49
N ASN A 55 0.05 -15.16 -1.11
CA ASN A 55 -1.28 -14.74 -0.68
C ASN A 55 -1.34 -13.21 -0.53
N THR A 56 -0.92 -12.48 -1.56
CA THR A 56 -0.88 -11.01 -1.53
C THR A 56 -1.88 -10.42 -2.50
N ILE A 57 -2.67 -9.45 -2.04
CA ILE A 57 -3.58 -8.65 -2.87
C ILE A 57 -3.05 -7.22 -2.90
N LEU A 58 -2.65 -6.76 -4.08
CA LEU A 58 -2.33 -5.36 -4.35
C LEU A 58 -3.39 -4.79 -5.28
N SER A 59 -4.04 -3.71 -4.86
CA SER A 59 -5.04 -3.03 -5.68
C SER A 59 -4.74 -1.54 -5.78
N ASN A 60 -4.78 -1.00 -6.99
CA ASN A 60 -4.66 0.43 -7.22
C ASN A 60 -3.33 1.05 -6.74
N ILE A 61 -2.26 0.25 -6.69
CA ILE A 61 -0.96 0.66 -6.17
C ILE A 61 -0.17 1.42 -7.23
N THR A 62 0.35 2.60 -6.88
CA THR A 62 1.37 3.31 -7.68
C THR A 62 2.68 3.27 -6.93
N LEU A 63 3.72 2.69 -7.52
CA LEU A 63 5.06 2.67 -6.95
C LEU A 63 6.11 2.77 -8.06
N VAL A 64 6.50 4.00 -8.40
CA VAL A 64 7.46 4.31 -9.47
C VAL A 64 8.83 4.66 -8.88
N THR A 65 8.85 5.20 -7.66
CA THR A 65 10.06 5.48 -6.90
C THR A 65 9.89 4.98 -5.48
N TYR A 66 10.99 4.77 -4.76
CA TYR A 66 10.94 4.41 -3.34
C TYR A 66 12.09 5.12 -2.64
N SER A 67 11.78 5.93 -1.62
CA SER A 67 12.78 6.86 -1.08
C SER A 67 13.91 6.17 -0.29
N ASP A 68 13.68 4.94 0.18
CA ASP A 68 14.59 4.17 1.04
C ASP A 68 15.45 3.13 0.28
N PHE A 69 15.75 3.39 -1.00
CA PHE A 69 16.39 2.42 -1.91
C PHE A 69 17.89 2.17 -1.63
N ASN A 70 18.21 1.67 -0.43
CA ASN A 70 19.49 1.00 -0.16
C ASN A 70 19.47 -0.47 -0.64
N GLN A 71 18.29 -1.01 -0.96
CA GLN A 71 18.10 -2.37 -1.47
C GLN A 71 17.73 -2.32 -2.95
N ASN A 72 18.35 -3.17 -3.76
CA ASN A 72 18.09 -3.24 -5.21
C ASN A 72 16.70 -3.81 -5.55
N ILE A 73 16.01 -4.46 -4.60
CA ILE A 73 14.72 -5.13 -4.77
C ILE A 73 13.91 -4.92 -3.49
N LEU A 74 12.66 -4.46 -3.62
CA LEU A 74 11.73 -4.32 -2.50
C LEU A 74 11.07 -5.66 -2.17
N HIS A 75 11.04 -6.06 -0.91
CA HIS A 75 10.39 -7.30 -0.47
C HIS A 75 9.08 -7.00 0.26
N LEU A 76 7.96 -7.51 -0.27
CA LEU A 76 6.67 -7.49 0.41
C LEU A 76 6.46 -8.79 1.20
N PRO A 77 5.84 -8.72 2.39
CA PRO A 77 5.55 -9.89 3.19
C PRO A 77 4.46 -10.75 2.52
N SER A 78 4.32 -11.99 2.98
CA SER A 78 3.19 -12.83 2.60
C SER A 78 1.95 -12.43 3.40
N ASN A 79 0.78 -12.91 2.97
CA ASN A 79 -0.50 -12.67 3.62
C ASN A 79 -0.85 -11.17 3.70
N LEU A 80 -0.49 -10.40 2.68
CA LEU A 80 -0.71 -8.95 2.66
C LEU A 80 -1.89 -8.56 1.78
N ILE A 81 -2.79 -7.75 2.30
CA ILE A 81 -3.76 -7.00 1.48
C ILE A 81 -3.36 -5.54 1.57
N MET A 82 -3.17 -4.87 0.43
CA MET A 82 -2.88 -3.44 0.38
C MET A 82 -3.60 -2.76 -0.78
N GLN A 83 -4.22 -1.62 -0.50
CA GLN A 83 -4.94 -0.85 -1.51
C GLN A 83 -4.81 0.64 -1.27
N THR A 84 -4.43 1.36 -2.32
CA THR A 84 -4.41 2.83 -2.32
C THR A 84 -5.75 3.35 -2.82
N ILE A 85 -6.41 4.16 -2.00
CA ILE A 85 -7.72 4.75 -2.29
C ILE A 85 -7.54 6.26 -2.52
N PRO A 86 -7.94 6.77 -3.69
CA PRO A 86 -8.13 8.20 -3.87
C PRO A 86 -9.25 8.71 -2.96
N LEU A 87 -8.97 9.78 -2.25
CA LEU A 87 -9.89 10.50 -1.40
C LEU A 87 -10.27 11.82 -2.08
N ASN A 88 -11.23 12.53 -1.48
CA ASN A 88 -11.55 13.90 -1.88
C ASN A 88 -10.31 14.80 -1.89
N ASP A 89 -10.38 15.89 -2.66
CA ASP A 89 -9.31 16.91 -2.77
C ASP A 89 -7.97 16.37 -3.30
N GLU A 90 -8.03 15.35 -4.17
CA GLU A 90 -6.86 14.68 -4.76
C GLU A 90 -5.87 14.16 -3.70
N LEU A 91 -6.41 13.73 -2.56
CA LEU A 91 -5.65 13.08 -1.50
C LEU A 91 -5.69 11.56 -1.67
N PHE A 92 -4.79 10.86 -0.99
CA PHE A 92 -4.65 9.42 -1.09
C PHE A 92 -4.38 8.82 0.29
N ALA A 93 -5.02 7.68 0.56
CA ALA A 93 -4.70 6.85 1.71
C ALA A 93 -4.52 5.41 1.23
N THR A 94 -3.50 4.74 1.75
CA THR A 94 -3.26 3.32 1.51
C THR A 94 -3.56 2.59 2.79
N PHE A 95 -4.48 1.64 2.74
CA PHE A 95 -4.69 0.73 3.85
C PHE A 95 -3.97 -0.59 3.60
N ALA A 96 -3.58 -1.27 4.68
CA ALA A 96 -2.96 -2.58 4.62
C ALA A 96 -3.46 -3.47 5.76
N PHE A 97 -3.59 -4.77 5.54
CA PHE A 97 -3.93 -5.77 6.57
C PHE A 97 -3.23 -7.09 6.30
N ASP A 98 -2.93 -7.79 7.38
CA ASP A 98 -2.60 -9.22 7.29
C ASP A 98 -3.89 -10.02 7.05
N PHE A 99 -3.85 -11.10 6.27
CA PHE A 99 -5.01 -11.98 6.09
C PHE A 99 -5.55 -12.55 7.41
N HIS A 100 -4.72 -12.62 8.45
CA HIS A 100 -5.08 -13.12 9.77
C HIS A 100 -5.59 -12.02 10.70
N ASP A 101 -5.50 -10.75 10.31
CA ASP A 101 -6.03 -9.64 11.11
C ASP A 101 -7.57 -9.69 11.13
N ASN A 102 -8.15 -9.62 12.33
CA ASN A 102 -9.60 -9.57 12.47
C ASN A 102 -10.10 -8.11 12.46
N MET A 103 -10.42 -7.61 11.27
CA MET A 103 -10.69 -6.19 11.06
C MET A 103 -11.87 -5.62 11.86
N LYS A 104 -12.92 -6.42 12.07
CA LYS A 104 -14.21 -5.94 12.59
C LYS A 104 -14.51 -6.37 14.02
N ILE A 105 -13.64 -7.16 14.67
CA ILE A 105 -13.81 -7.44 16.09
C ILE A 105 -13.57 -6.15 16.87
N THR A 106 -14.56 -5.81 17.70
CA THR A 106 -14.47 -4.75 18.68
C THR A 106 -13.88 -5.29 19.97
N TYR A 107 -12.94 -4.56 20.56
CA TYR A 107 -12.30 -4.91 21.81
C TYR A 107 -12.60 -3.86 22.87
N ASN A 108 -12.83 -4.30 24.11
CA ASN A 108 -13.04 -3.41 25.26
C ASN A 108 -11.73 -2.83 25.80
N THR A 109 -10.58 -3.39 25.40
CA THR A 109 -9.27 -3.03 25.93
C THR A 109 -8.24 -2.96 24.81
N ASN A 110 -7.36 -1.95 24.87
CA ASN A 110 -6.38 -1.62 23.83
C ASN A 110 -5.29 -2.70 23.66
N ASP A 111 -5.00 -3.46 24.72
CA ASP A 111 -3.95 -4.50 24.79
C ASP A 111 -4.24 -5.73 23.93
N LYS A 112 -5.51 -5.95 23.57
CA LYS A 112 -5.95 -7.09 22.73
C LYS A 112 -5.93 -6.78 21.23
N ILE A 113 -5.78 -5.51 20.86
CA ILE A 113 -5.79 -5.09 19.46
C ILE A 113 -4.36 -5.23 18.92
N LEU A 114 -4.21 -6.15 17.97
CA LEU A 114 -2.97 -6.37 17.23
C LEU A 114 -3.16 -6.00 15.77
N TYR A 115 -2.19 -5.30 15.21
CA TYR A 115 -2.11 -4.94 13.79
C TYR A 115 -0.80 -5.49 13.23
N PHE A 116 -0.85 -6.45 12.29
CA PHE A 116 0.33 -7.22 11.86
C PHE A 116 1.11 -7.81 13.06
N GLY A 117 0.38 -8.32 14.06
CA GLY A 117 0.95 -8.85 15.31
C GLY A 117 1.55 -7.81 16.26
N GLN A 118 1.48 -6.51 15.94
CA GLN A 118 2.02 -5.43 16.76
C GLN A 118 0.96 -4.82 17.67
N THR A 119 1.35 -4.46 18.89
CA THR A 119 0.46 -3.78 19.84
C THR A 119 0.15 -2.35 19.40
N LEU A 120 -0.99 -1.80 19.83
CA LEU A 120 -1.32 -0.39 19.61
C LEU A 120 -0.25 0.57 20.16
N SER A 121 0.42 0.23 21.27
CA SER A 121 1.50 1.07 21.80
C SER A 121 2.68 1.18 20.82
N THR A 122 3.05 0.06 20.19
CA THR A 122 4.09 0.04 19.15
C THR A 122 3.69 0.90 17.97
N ILE A 123 2.45 0.75 17.49
CA ILE A 123 1.93 1.52 16.35
C ILE A 123 1.87 3.01 16.67
N ALA A 124 1.32 3.39 17.83
CA ALA A 124 1.22 4.78 18.29
C ALA A 124 2.59 5.48 18.31
N LYS A 125 3.63 4.79 18.79
CA LYS A 125 5.01 5.29 18.76
C LYS A 125 5.51 5.53 17.34
N LYS A 126 5.25 4.59 16.43
CA LYS A 126 5.67 4.70 15.02
C LYS A 126 5.04 5.87 14.28
N ILE A 127 3.80 6.23 14.60
CA ILE A 127 3.11 7.35 13.94
C ILE A 127 3.12 8.64 14.77
N HIS A 128 3.86 8.65 15.88
CA HIS A 128 4.00 9.77 16.82
C HIS A 128 2.65 10.31 17.33
N ARG A 129 1.78 9.40 17.81
CA ARG A 129 0.46 9.73 18.35
C ARG A 129 0.25 9.13 19.74
N HIS A 130 -0.68 9.70 20.50
CA HIS A 130 -1.18 9.05 21.71
C HIS A 130 -2.11 7.89 21.33
N ILE A 131 -2.19 6.85 22.16
CA ILE A 131 -3.06 5.69 21.87
C ILE A 131 -4.54 6.11 21.82
N ASP A 132 -4.91 7.06 22.67
CA ASP A 132 -6.29 7.57 22.74
C ASP A 132 -6.68 8.39 21.51
N ASP A 133 -5.71 8.89 20.72
CA ASP A 133 -5.98 9.60 19.47
C ASP A 133 -6.23 8.64 18.28
N LEU A 134 -6.04 7.32 18.49
CA LEU A 134 -6.15 6.33 17.42
C LEU A 134 -7.59 5.93 17.12
N PHE A 135 -8.55 6.31 17.97
CA PHE A 135 -9.96 6.01 17.83
C PHE A 135 -10.80 7.25 18.15
N ASP A 136 -11.93 7.42 17.47
CA ASP A 136 -12.90 8.47 17.84
C ASP A 136 -13.90 8.01 18.91
N ASP A 137 -14.18 6.71 18.96
CA ASP A 137 -15.17 6.10 19.85
C ASP A 137 -14.52 5.03 20.72
N GLU A 138 -14.44 5.31 22.01
CA GLU A 138 -13.88 4.42 23.03
C GLU A 138 -14.63 3.09 23.14
N ASN A 139 -15.90 3.04 22.73
CA ASN A 139 -16.72 1.83 22.76
C ASN A 139 -16.62 1.00 21.48
N ASN A 140 -15.96 1.52 20.45
CA ASN A 140 -15.85 0.87 19.15
C ASN A 140 -14.40 0.82 18.65
N LYS A 141 -13.56 0.08 19.37
CA LYS A 141 -12.15 -0.11 19.04
C LYS A 141 -11.94 -1.39 18.24
N SER A 142 -11.72 -1.23 16.94
CA SER A 142 -11.46 -2.31 15.99
C SER A 142 -10.43 -1.83 14.97
N LEU A 143 -9.76 -2.73 14.23
CA LEU A 143 -8.85 -2.29 13.16
C LEU A 143 -9.59 -1.52 12.05
N TRP A 144 -10.90 -1.73 11.91
CA TRP A 144 -11.77 -0.98 10.99
C TRP A 144 -11.88 0.51 11.34
N THR A 145 -11.85 0.83 12.64
CA THR A 145 -11.96 2.20 13.20
C THR A 145 -10.62 2.80 13.60
N LEU A 146 -9.53 2.04 13.50
CA LEU A 146 -8.19 2.44 13.90
C LEU A 146 -7.58 3.47 12.91
N LYS A 147 -7.22 4.66 13.41
CA LYS A 147 -6.67 5.78 12.62
C LYS A 147 -5.16 5.74 12.49
N ILE A 148 -4.67 4.91 11.57
CA ILE A 148 -3.22 4.69 11.37
C ILE A 148 -2.76 4.90 9.93
N PHE A 149 -3.68 5.09 8.99
CA PHE A 149 -3.30 5.22 7.58
C PHE A 149 -3.07 6.69 7.22
N PRO A 150 -1.87 7.04 6.75
CA PRO A 150 -1.51 8.43 6.47
C PRO A 150 -2.25 8.96 5.25
N VAL A 151 -2.75 10.19 5.35
CA VAL A 151 -3.31 10.92 4.21
C VAL A 151 -2.19 11.71 3.51
N THR A 152 -1.97 11.44 2.24
CA THR A 152 -0.89 12.06 1.44
C THR A 152 -1.46 12.71 0.17
N LYS A 153 -0.65 13.54 -0.48
CA LYS A 153 -0.98 14.13 -1.79
C LYS A 153 -0.54 13.27 -2.97
N ASN A 154 0.20 12.20 -2.69
CA ASN A 154 0.80 11.36 -3.71
C ASN A 154 0.54 9.88 -3.39
N PRO A 155 0.02 9.07 -4.34
CA PRO A 155 -0.29 7.67 -4.10
C PRO A 155 0.95 6.80 -3.82
N ASN A 156 2.10 7.10 -4.44
CA ASN A 156 3.38 6.45 -4.17
C ASN A 156 3.83 6.68 -2.72
N GLU A 157 3.72 7.92 -2.25
CA GLU A 157 4.04 8.29 -0.88
C GLU A 157 3.11 7.60 0.11
N SER A 158 1.81 7.52 -0.22
CA SER A 158 0.79 6.83 0.59
C SER A 158 1.13 5.36 0.80
N PHE A 159 1.48 4.68 -0.29
CA PHE A 159 1.91 3.28 -0.28
C PHE A 159 3.19 3.11 0.54
N GLU A 160 4.21 3.91 0.27
CA GLU A 160 5.51 3.79 0.92
C GLU A 160 5.41 3.99 2.44
N LYS A 161 4.68 5.02 2.88
CA LYS A 161 4.49 5.27 4.32
C LYS A 161 3.75 4.11 4.99
N THR A 162 2.70 3.60 4.37
CA THR A 162 1.95 2.45 4.89
C THR A 162 2.80 1.19 4.95
N LEU A 163 3.65 0.97 3.94
CA LEU A 163 4.60 -0.15 3.92
C LEU A 163 5.64 -0.02 5.03
N LYS A 164 6.18 1.18 5.27
CA LYS A 164 7.12 1.45 6.37
C LYS A 164 6.49 1.18 7.73
N LEU A 165 5.22 1.55 7.92
CA LEU A 165 4.48 1.28 9.15
C LEU A 165 4.43 -0.22 9.48
N ILE A 166 4.20 -1.07 8.47
CA ILE A 166 4.09 -2.53 8.67
C ILE A 166 5.46 -3.22 8.76
N LEU A 167 6.48 -2.78 8.01
CA LEU A 167 7.76 -3.48 7.90
C LEU A 167 8.83 -3.04 8.89
N LEU A 168 8.89 -1.75 9.23
CA LEU A 168 9.99 -1.21 10.03
C LEU A 168 9.61 -1.23 11.50
N ASN A 169 10.39 -1.91 12.33
CA ASN A 169 10.18 -1.92 13.78
C ASN A 169 10.51 -0.55 14.41
N ASP A 170 11.60 0.07 13.95
CA ASP A 170 12.10 1.34 14.47
C ASP A 170 12.03 2.41 13.38
N PHE A 171 10.89 3.11 13.32
CA PHE A 171 10.67 4.25 12.44
C PHE A 171 9.67 5.20 13.09
N ILE A 172 9.80 6.50 12.81
CA ILE A 172 8.84 7.51 13.26
C ILE A 172 8.35 8.27 12.02
N MET A 173 7.03 8.29 11.86
CA MET A 173 6.31 8.99 10.81
C MET A 173 5.60 10.20 11.38
N PHE A 174 5.66 11.32 10.67
CA PHE A 174 4.99 12.55 11.04
C PHE A 174 4.03 13.00 9.95
N GLU A 175 2.76 12.61 10.10
CA GLU A 175 1.70 13.09 9.22
C GLU A 175 0.69 13.96 9.97
N LYS A 176 0.19 14.95 9.22
CA LYS A 176 -0.85 15.85 9.72
C LYS A 176 -2.13 15.10 10.06
N GLN A 177 -2.46 14.10 9.24
CA GLN A 177 -3.71 13.38 9.32
C GLN A 177 -3.51 11.88 9.10
N TYR A 178 -4.12 11.10 9.98
CA TYR A 178 -4.30 9.67 9.83
C TYR A 178 -5.80 9.37 9.77
N VAL A 179 -6.18 8.36 8.99
CA VAL A 179 -7.55 7.92 8.80
C VAL A 179 -7.68 6.42 9.05
N SER A 180 -8.87 6.01 9.43
CA SER A 180 -9.30 4.61 9.52
C SER A 180 -9.84 4.10 8.18
N ILE A 181 -9.98 2.78 8.03
CA ILE A 181 -10.63 2.21 6.84
C ILE A 181 -12.05 2.77 6.69
N GLN A 182 -12.77 2.89 7.81
CA GLN A 182 -14.14 3.39 7.79
C GLN A 182 -14.20 4.80 7.19
N GLU A 183 -13.26 5.67 7.54
CA GLU A 183 -13.16 7.02 6.99
C GLU A 183 -12.72 7.01 5.54
N ILE A 184 -11.72 6.18 5.18
CA ILE A 184 -11.27 6.01 3.78
C ILE A 184 -12.45 5.66 2.87
N LEU A 185 -13.29 4.72 3.27
CA LEU A 185 -14.43 4.29 2.46
C LEU A 185 -15.54 5.35 2.39
N LYS A 186 -15.69 6.19 3.41
CA LYS A 186 -16.63 7.32 3.40
C LYS A 186 -16.15 8.48 2.51
N GLN A 187 -14.84 8.71 2.47
CA GLN A 187 -14.21 9.84 1.76
C GLN A 187 -13.70 9.46 0.36
N ARG A 188 -13.90 8.22 -0.07
CA ARG A 188 -13.42 7.69 -1.34
C ARG A 188 -13.96 8.51 -2.52
N ASP A 189 -13.06 8.99 -3.35
CA ASP A 189 -13.39 9.60 -4.63
C ASP A 189 -13.52 8.52 -5.72
N ILE A 190 -14.77 8.21 -6.06
CA ILE A 190 -15.10 7.20 -7.08
C ILE A 190 -14.69 7.68 -8.47
N SER A 191 -14.87 8.97 -8.78
CA SER A 191 -14.56 9.56 -10.08
C SER A 191 -13.06 9.48 -10.35
N LEU A 192 -12.24 9.88 -9.37
CA LEU A 192 -10.79 9.80 -9.45
C LEU A 192 -10.31 8.34 -9.52
N THR A 193 -10.97 7.42 -8.81
CA THR A 193 -10.69 5.98 -8.94
C THR A 193 -10.91 5.48 -10.37
N ILE A 194 -12.05 5.81 -10.99
CA ILE A 194 -12.37 5.40 -12.36
C ILE A 194 -11.40 6.02 -13.36
N GLN A 195 -11.10 7.31 -13.20
CA GLN A 195 -10.15 8.02 -14.05
C GLN A 195 -8.76 7.38 -14.00
N TYR A 196 -8.24 7.10 -12.80
CA TYR A 196 -6.95 6.43 -12.64
C TYR A 196 -6.92 5.06 -13.33
N ARG A 197 -7.94 4.23 -13.08
CA ARG A 197 -8.05 2.88 -13.69
C ARG A 197 -8.14 2.95 -15.21
N SER A 198 -8.89 3.91 -15.75
CA SER A 198 -9.02 4.14 -17.19
C SER A 198 -7.69 4.59 -17.81
N ASN A 199 -6.95 5.45 -17.12
CA ASN A 199 -5.65 5.92 -17.59
C ASN A 199 -4.61 4.78 -17.68
N LEU A 200 -4.64 3.80 -16.75
CA LEU A 200 -3.79 2.61 -16.87
C LEU A 200 -4.12 1.76 -18.11
N ILE A 201 -5.40 1.70 -18.49
CA ILE A 201 -5.82 0.97 -19.68
C ILE A 201 -5.41 1.73 -20.96
N ASN A 202 -5.56 3.04 -20.98
CA ASN A 202 -5.30 3.85 -22.18
C ASN A 202 -3.80 4.11 -22.45
N CYS A 203 -2.91 3.67 -21.56
CA CYS A 203 -1.46 3.72 -21.76
C CYS A 203 -0.88 2.47 -22.45
N THR A 204 -1.73 1.48 -22.82
CA THR A 204 -1.37 0.35 -23.70
C THR A 204 -1.76 0.65 -25.13
#